data_AF-A0A7D9N3N9-F1
#
_entry.id   AF-A0A7D9N3N9-F1
#
_cell.length_a   1.000
_cell.length_b   1.000
_cell.length_c   1.000
_cell.angle_alpha   90.00
_cell.angle_beta   90.00
_cell.angle_gamma   90.00
#
_symmetry.space_group_name_H-M   'P 1'
#
loop_
_entity.id
_entity.type
_entity.pdbx_description
1 polymer ?
#
loop_
_entity_poly.entity_id
_entity_poly.type
_entity_poly.pdbx_seq_one_letter_code
_entity_poly.pdbx_strand_id
1 'polypeptide(L)'
;NKNGSGISGSGTNRGGDGIGILFHPGDPKVVGGKGGAIGIGGVPNGFGFKFDTYWNRNDSNAADAWAVKDPKTNAAGESLELKSFGAFVKNRADNAAETVVEAGTADPKLIGEPDGNTFKPMELKYTAATKTLTVTYEGKTWSRSIADWITQDELSFAISAST
;
A
#
# COMPACT_ATOMS: atom_id res chain seq x y z
N ASN A 1 8.61 34.02 -10.70
CA ASN A 1 9.83 33.41 -11.25
C ASN A 1 10.85 33.20 -10.12
N LYS A 2 10.83 32.03 -9.50
CA LYS A 2 11.93 31.48 -8.69
C LYS A 2 11.98 30.00 -9.04
N ASN A 3 13.11 29.63 -9.63
CA ASN A 3 13.35 28.39 -10.35
C ASN A 3 13.08 27.17 -9.49
N GLY A 4 12.15 26.32 -9.94
CA GLY A 4 12.01 24.95 -9.47
C GLY A 4 13.24 24.17 -9.90
N SER A 5 14.18 24.02 -8.97
CA SER A 5 15.26 23.05 -9.10
C SER A 5 14.62 21.67 -8.95
N GLY A 6 14.57 20.92 -10.05
CA GLY A 6 14.14 19.53 -10.04
C GLY A 6 14.98 18.73 -9.06
N ILE A 7 14.31 18.10 -8.09
CA ILE A 7 14.97 17.19 -7.17
C ILE A 7 15.10 15.84 -7.89
N SER A 8 16.21 15.69 -8.62
CA SER A 8 16.74 14.38 -8.97
C SER A 8 17.28 13.74 -7.69
N GLY A 9 16.45 12.94 -7.02
CA GLY A 9 16.78 12.35 -5.71
C GLY A 9 17.54 11.03 -5.83
N SER A 10 18.86 11.07 -5.74
CA SER A 10 19.66 9.92 -5.34
C SER A 10 19.37 9.58 -3.87
N GLY A 11 18.69 8.46 -3.61
CA GLY A 11 18.75 7.64 -2.38
C GLY A 11 18.38 8.22 -1.00
N THR A 12 18.52 9.53 -0.72
CA THR A 12 18.47 10.09 0.65
C THR A 12 17.40 11.16 0.86
N ASN A 13 16.70 11.62 -0.18
CA ASN A 13 15.61 12.60 -0.13
C ASN A 13 14.27 11.98 -0.60
N ARG A 14 13.99 10.74 -0.19
CA ARG A 14 12.76 10.05 -0.57
C ARG A 14 11.62 10.56 0.29
N GLY A 15 10.60 11.13 -0.35
CA GLY A 15 9.33 11.40 0.31
C GLY A 15 8.69 10.08 0.71
N GLY A 16 8.28 9.98 1.96
CA GLY A 16 7.60 8.83 2.55
C GLY A 16 6.43 9.30 3.42
N ASP A 17 5.60 8.40 3.92
CA ASP A 17 5.69 6.94 3.75
C ASP A 17 4.87 6.44 2.54
N GLY A 18 3.82 7.17 2.19
CA GLY A 18 2.89 6.86 1.11
C GLY A 18 1.43 6.96 1.57
N ILE A 19 0.53 6.34 0.81
CA ILE A 19 -0.93 6.36 1.06
C ILE A 19 -1.44 4.93 1.19
N GLY A 20 -2.20 4.66 2.24
CA GLY A 20 -2.93 3.41 2.41
C GLY A 20 -4.43 3.57 2.29
N ILE A 21 -5.03 2.55 1.70
CA ILE A 21 -6.47 2.31 1.66
C ILE A 21 -6.74 1.08 2.53
N LEU A 22 -7.54 1.26 3.56
CA LEU A 22 -7.86 0.23 4.55
C LEU A 22 -9.34 -0.14 4.48
N PHE A 23 -9.58 -1.45 4.49
CA PHE A 23 -10.86 -2.10 4.79
C PHE A 23 -10.69 -2.98 6.02
N HIS A 24 -11.63 -2.92 6.96
CA HIS A 24 -11.62 -3.80 8.14
C HIS A 24 -13.02 -3.93 8.76
N PRO A 25 -13.33 -5.02 9.48
CA PRO A 25 -14.67 -5.26 10.04
C PRO A 25 -14.93 -4.57 11.40
N GLY A 26 -14.08 -3.61 11.79
CA GLY A 26 -14.10 -2.99 13.13
C GLY A 26 -14.76 -1.62 13.17
N ASP A 27 -14.55 -0.89 14.27
CA ASP A 27 -15.07 0.47 14.47
C ASP A 27 -14.58 1.42 13.35
N PRO A 28 -15.48 2.12 12.63
CA PRO A 28 -15.13 3.03 11.54
C PRO A 28 -14.25 4.22 11.94
N LYS A 29 -14.03 4.45 13.24
CA LYS A 29 -13.10 5.46 13.74
C LYS A 29 -11.64 4.99 13.78
N VAL A 30 -11.39 3.70 13.58
CA VAL A 30 -10.04 3.13 13.60
C VAL A 30 -9.37 3.38 12.25
N VAL A 31 -8.14 3.89 12.30
CA VAL A 31 -7.22 3.99 11.16
C VAL A 31 -5.93 3.24 11.51
N GLY A 32 -5.19 2.78 10.51
CA GLY A 32 -3.94 2.07 10.76
C GLY A 32 -2.79 2.99 11.18
N GLY A 33 -1.69 2.35 11.60
CA GLY A 33 -0.50 3.03 12.07
C GLY A 33 0.26 3.81 11.00
N LYS A 34 1.10 4.74 11.46
CA LYS A 34 2.02 5.55 10.64
C LYS A 34 3.26 4.78 10.20
N GLY A 35 4.12 5.40 9.40
CA GLY A 35 5.37 4.80 8.95
C GLY A 35 5.11 3.70 7.92
N GLY A 36 5.95 2.67 7.95
CA GLY A 36 5.77 1.46 7.12
C GLY A 36 4.49 0.67 7.37
N ALA A 37 3.71 1.00 8.41
CA ALA A 37 2.37 0.43 8.59
C ALA A 37 1.36 1.00 7.59
N ILE A 38 1.72 2.09 6.89
CA ILE A 38 1.04 2.70 5.73
C ILE A 38 -0.45 2.96 5.95
N GLY A 39 -0.89 3.23 7.19
CA GLY A 39 -2.30 3.45 7.49
C GLY A 39 -3.18 2.20 7.44
N ILE A 40 -2.57 1.00 7.34
CA ILE A 40 -3.24 -0.29 7.28
C ILE A 40 -2.86 -1.16 8.48
N GLY A 41 -1.57 -1.24 8.80
CA GLY A 41 -1.04 -2.05 9.91
C GLY A 41 -1.58 -1.62 11.26
N GLY A 42 -1.73 -2.57 12.18
CA GLY A 42 -2.23 -2.35 13.54
C GLY A 42 -3.74 -2.55 13.67
N VAL A 43 -4.44 -2.80 12.56
CA VAL A 43 -5.88 -3.00 12.53
C VAL A 43 -6.22 -4.49 12.36
N PRO A 44 -6.90 -5.13 13.32
CA PRO A 44 -7.28 -6.53 13.19
C PRO A 44 -8.11 -6.83 11.94
N ASN A 45 -7.72 -7.88 11.22
CA ASN A 45 -8.31 -8.29 9.94
C ASN A 45 -8.33 -7.17 8.88
N GLY A 46 -7.42 -6.19 9.00
CA GLY A 46 -7.25 -5.12 8.02
C GLY A 46 -6.67 -5.65 6.72
N PHE A 47 -7.17 -5.14 5.60
CA PHE A 47 -6.61 -5.38 4.28
C PHE A 47 -6.88 -4.18 3.37
N GLY A 48 -6.22 -4.13 2.22
CA GLY A 48 -6.51 -3.11 1.23
C GLY A 48 -5.35 -2.91 0.26
N PHE A 49 -5.01 -1.66 -0.01
CA PHE A 49 -4.05 -1.31 -1.05
C PHE A 49 -3.17 -0.14 -0.62
N LYS A 50 -1.89 -0.16 -0.98
CA LYS A 50 -0.96 0.94 -0.73
C LYS A 50 -0.35 1.49 -2.01
N PHE A 51 -0.08 2.79 -1.99
CA PHE A 51 0.87 3.48 -2.86
C PHE A 51 2.06 3.86 -1.98
N ASP A 52 3.10 3.04 -2.04
CA ASP A 52 4.26 3.15 -1.18
C ASP A 52 5.37 3.92 -1.89
N THR A 53 5.91 4.94 -1.22
CA THR A 53 7.02 5.76 -1.76
C THR A 53 8.30 5.59 -0.95
N TYR A 54 8.27 4.77 0.11
CA TYR A 54 9.37 4.47 1.00
C TYR A 54 9.54 2.97 1.22
N TRP A 55 10.43 2.36 0.44
CA TRP A 55 10.74 0.94 0.58
C TRP A 55 11.41 0.61 1.94
N ASN A 56 10.66 -0.07 2.82
CA ASN A 56 11.13 -0.48 4.14
C ASN A 56 12.01 -1.75 4.07
N ARG A 57 13.32 -1.59 4.26
CA ARG A 57 14.30 -2.71 4.18
C ARG A 57 14.13 -3.78 5.25
N ASN A 58 13.76 -3.37 6.45
CA ASN A 58 13.70 -4.23 7.64
C ASN A 58 12.29 -4.21 8.20
N ASP A 59 11.91 -5.30 8.87
CA ASP A 59 10.71 -5.29 9.70
C ASP A 59 10.89 -4.20 10.76
N SER A 60 9.80 -3.55 11.12
CA SER A 60 9.95 -2.52 12.13
C SER A 60 10.22 -3.14 13.50
N ASN A 61 11.20 -2.57 14.20
CA ASN A 61 11.68 -3.07 15.49
C ASN A 61 11.04 -2.34 16.68
N ALA A 62 10.20 -1.34 16.44
CA ALA A 62 9.43 -0.66 17.47
C ALA A 62 8.19 -1.49 17.83
N ALA A 63 7.87 -1.53 19.13
CA ALA A 63 6.75 -2.32 19.67
C ALA A 63 5.37 -1.98 19.04
N ASP A 64 5.24 -0.79 18.46
CA ASP A 64 4.00 -0.28 17.84
C ASP A 64 4.14 -0.06 16.33
N ALA A 65 5.13 -0.71 15.70
CA ALA A 65 5.31 -0.58 14.27
C ALA A 65 4.84 -1.86 13.58
N TRP A 66 3.55 -1.83 13.25
CA TRP A 66 2.82 -2.91 12.60
C TRP A 66 3.15 -3.03 11.12
N ALA A 67 4.43 -3.14 10.78
CA ALA A 67 4.95 -3.13 9.42
C ALA A 67 5.89 -4.30 9.19
N VAL A 68 5.55 -5.15 8.21
CA VAL A 68 6.50 -6.10 7.63
C VAL A 68 7.37 -5.36 6.62
N LYS A 69 8.64 -5.74 6.49
CA LYS A 69 9.53 -5.22 5.46
C LYS A 69 8.92 -5.38 4.07
N ASP A 70 9.29 -4.48 3.18
CA ASP A 70 8.86 -4.56 1.80
C ASP A 70 9.58 -5.67 1.03
N PRO A 71 8.89 -6.30 0.07
CA PRO A 71 9.51 -7.26 -0.82
C PRO A 71 10.63 -6.59 -1.62
N LYS A 72 11.75 -7.29 -1.77
CA LYS A 72 12.87 -6.82 -2.62
C LYS A 72 12.52 -6.89 -4.09
N THR A 73 11.77 -7.91 -4.46
CA THR A 73 11.33 -8.18 -5.83
C THR A 73 9.85 -8.53 -5.83
N ASN A 74 9.17 -8.22 -6.93
CA ASN A 74 7.87 -8.81 -7.20
C ASN A 74 8.04 -10.27 -7.68
N ALA A 75 6.93 -10.97 -7.94
CA ALA A 75 6.95 -12.36 -8.37
C ALA A 75 7.60 -12.56 -9.75
N ALA A 76 7.64 -11.53 -10.59
CA ALA A 76 8.36 -11.53 -11.86
C ALA A 76 9.89 -11.31 -11.73
N GLY A 77 10.40 -11.08 -10.51
CA GLY A 77 11.81 -10.83 -10.24
C GLY A 77 12.25 -9.38 -10.49
N GLU A 78 11.32 -8.47 -10.77
CA GLU A 78 11.62 -7.05 -10.90
C GLU A 78 11.92 -6.45 -9.52
N SER A 79 13.04 -5.73 -9.40
CA SER A 79 13.44 -5.11 -8.13
C SER A 79 12.57 -3.90 -7.78
N LEU A 80 12.01 -3.97 -6.56
CA LEU A 80 11.25 -2.93 -5.87
C LEU A 80 12.12 -2.14 -4.87
N GLU A 81 13.35 -2.60 -4.61
CA GLU A 81 14.24 -1.97 -3.63
C GLU A 81 14.44 -0.50 -3.97
N LEU A 82 14.17 0.37 -2.99
CA LEU A 82 14.26 1.81 -3.16
C LEU A 82 13.49 2.25 -4.41
N LYS A 83 12.22 1.89 -4.56
CA LYS A 83 11.35 2.46 -5.59
C LYS A 83 9.94 2.62 -5.05
N SER A 84 9.20 3.58 -5.61
CA SER A 84 7.77 3.68 -5.37
C SER A 84 7.03 2.51 -6.03
N PHE A 85 6.05 1.91 -5.35
CA PHE A 85 5.24 0.82 -5.88
C PHE A 85 3.81 0.82 -5.36
N GLY A 86 2.90 0.24 -6.15
CA GLY A 86 1.54 -0.06 -5.73
C GLY A 86 1.40 -1.54 -5.39
N ALA A 87 0.68 -1.88 -4.32
CA ALA A 87 0.46 -3.26 -3.93
C ALA A 87 -0.79 -3.44 -3.07
N PHE A 88 -1.38 -4.63 -3.13
CA PHE A 88 -2.30 -5.05 -2.08
C PHE A 88 -1.55 -5.31 -0.77
N VAL A 89 -2.24 -5.11 0.35
CA VAL A 89 -1.74 -5.33 1.70
C VAL A 89 -2.77 -6.13 2.49
N LYS A 90 -2.30 -7.06 3.30
CA LYS A 90 -3.12 -7.76 4.29
C LYS A 90 -2.41 -7.73 5.64
N ASN A 91 -3.14 -7.49 6.70
CA ASN A 91 -2.60 -7.64 8.04
C ASN A 91 -2.48 -9.11 8.41
N ARG A 92 -1.33 -9.48 8.96
CA ARG A 92 -1.09 -10.79 9.56
C ARG A 92 -1.85 -10.94 10.88
N ALA A 93 -1.75 -12.10 11.51
CA ALA A 93 -2.39 -12.37 12.81
C ALA A 93 -1.88 -11.46 13.95
N ASP A 94 -0.65 -10.94 13.84
CA ASP A 94 -0.08 -9.94 14.76
C ASP A 94 -0.44 -8.50 14.37
N ASN A 95 -1.37 -8.33 13.42
CA ASN A 95 -1.81 -7.07 12.84
C ASN A 95 -0.77 -6.32 12.02
N ALA A 96 0.43 -6.88 11.80
CA ALA A 96 1.42 -6.24 10.94
C ALA A 96 0.98 -6.25 9.47
N ALA A 97 1.07 -5.10 8.79
CA ALA A 97 0.79 -4.96 7.38
C ALA A 97 1.84 -5.69 6.55
N GLU A 98 1.40 -6.68 5.78
CA GLU A 98 2.23 -7.45 4.86
C GLU A 98 1.84 -7.14 3.41
N THR A 99 2.83 -6.74 2.62
CA THR A 99 2.68 -6.54 1.18
C THR A 99 2.43 -7.89 0.50
N VAL A 100 1.34 -7.98 -0.27
CA VAL A 100 0.97 -9.21 -0.98
C VAL A 100 1.79 -9.35 -2.25
N VAL A 101 2.39 -10.53 -2.44
CA VAL A 101 3.15 -10.91 -3.64
C VAL A 101 2.48 -12.12 -4.27
N GLU A 102 1.69 -11.89 -5.32
CA GLU A 102 0.86 -12.90 -5.97
C GLU A 102 0.92 -12.74 -7.50
N ALA A 103 1.67 -13.63 -8.16
CA ALA A 103 1.92 -13.54 -9.61
C ALA A 103 0.61 -13.50 -10.42
N GLY A 104 0.53 -12.57 -11.38
CA GLY A 104 -0.57 -12.48 -12.36
C GLY A 104 -1.82 -11.74 -11.88
N THR A 105 -2.03 -11.54 -10.58
CA THR A 105 -3.26 -10.92 -10.03
C THR A 105 -2.94 -9.70 -9.17
N ALA A 106 -2.19 -9.89 -8.08
CA ALA A 106 -1.96 -8.92 -7.02
C ALA A 106 -0.49 -8.57 -6.80
N ASP A 107 0.39 -9.00 -7.71
CA ASP A 107 1.82 -8.72 -7.66
C ASP A 107 2.11 -7.21 -7.56
N PRO A 108 3.05 -6.77 -6.69
CA PRO A 108 3.45 -5.37 -6.61
C PRO A 108 4.00 -4.88 -7.93
N LYS A 109 3.65 -3.65 -8.31
CA LYS A 109 4.16 -3.03 -9.55
C LYS A 109 4.75 -1.68 -9.23
N LEU A 110 5.89 -1.39 -9.86
CA LEU A 110 6.50 -0.06 -9.78
C LEU A 110 5.52 0.99 -10.24
N ILE A 111 5.50 2.13 -9.56
CA ILE A 111 4.80 3.33 -10.00
C ILE A 111 5.82 4.44 -10.21
N GLY A 112 5.44 5.48 -10.94
CA GLY A 112 6.30 6.64 -11.12
C GLY A 112 6.57 7.29 -9.77
N GLU A 113 7.83 7.58 -9.48
CA GLU A 113 8.20 8.37 -8.31
C GLU A 113 7.39 9.68 -8.31
N PRO A 114 6.83 10.10 -7.16
CA PRO A 114 6.09 11.37 -7.09
C PRO A 114 7.03 12.53 -7.44
N ASP A 115 6.70 13.25 -8.50
CA ASP A 115 7.42 14.45 -8.92
C ASP A 115 6.43 15.58 -9.23
N GLY A 116 6.85 16.81 -8.92
CA GLY A 116 6.08 18.02 -9.20
C GLY A 116 4.74 18.19 -8.47
N ASN A 117 4.44 17.37 -7.46
CA ASN A 117 3.20 17.43 -6.66
C ASN A 117 1.93 17.48 -7.52
N THR A 118 1.90 16.69 -8.60
CA THR A 118 0.77 16.63 -9.53
C THR A 118 -0.21 15.54 -9.13
N PHE A 119 -1.51 15.85 -9.22
CA PHE A 119 -2.55 14.83 -9.04
C PHE A 119 -2.49 13.82 -10.18
N LYS A 120 -2.52 12.53 -9.82
CA LYS A 120 -2.66 11.42 -10.75
C LYS A 120 -3.98 10.69 -10.46
N PRO A 121 -4.75 10.30 -11.48
CA PRO A 121 -6.01 9.60 -11.27
C PRO A 121 -5.78 8.21 -10.70
N MET A 122 -6.63 7.82 -9.76
CA MET A 122 -6.73 6.47 -9.22
C MET A 122 -8.17 6.00 -9.27
N GLU A 123 -8.38 4.72 -9.58
CA GLU A 123 -9.70 4.09 -9.48
C GLU A 123 -9.63 2.88 -8.57
N LEU A 124 -10.63 2.73 -7.70
CA LEU A 124 -10.86 1.53 -6.91
C LEU A 124 -12.27 1.02 -7.21
N LYS A 125 -12.36 -0.23 -7.65
CA LYS A 125 -13.60 -0.87 -8.08
C LYS A 125 -13.76 -2.22 -7.40
N TYR A 126 -14.89 -2.42 -6.72
CA TYR A 126 -15.26 -3.72 -6.17
C TYR A 126 -16.39 -4.34 -6.99
N THR A 127 -16.19 -5.58 -7.44
CA THR A 127 -17.19 -6.38 -8.17
C THR A 127 -17.76 -7.43 -7.23
N ALA A 128 -18.97 -7.20 -6.72
CA ALA A 128 -19.57 -8.03 -5.67
C ALA A 128 -19.76 -9.51 -6.06
N ALA A 129 -20.14 -9.79 -7.31
CA ALA A 129 -20.39 -11.16 -7.79
C ALA A 129 -19.16 -12.07 -7.67
N THR A 130 -17.97 -11.54 -7.89
CA THR A 130 -16.70 -12.28 -7.83
C THR A 130 -15.87 -11.92 -6.59
N LYS A 131 -16.39 -11.00 -5.75
CA LYS A 131 -15.69 -10.34 -4.65
C LYS A 131 -14.32 -9.80 -5.08
N THR A 132 -14.21 -9.29 -6.30
CA THR A 132 -12.94 -8.82 -6.88
C THR A 132 -12.75 -7.34 -6.59
N LEU A 133 -11.61 -7.00 -5.99
CA LEU A 133 -11.15 -5.63 -5.86
C LEU A 133 -10.15 -5.35 -6.99
N THR A 134 -10.42 -4.32 -7.77
CA THR A 134 -9.56 -3.83 -8.85
C THR A 134 -9.11 -2.41 -8.52
N VAL A 135 -7.80 -2.18 -8.58
CA VAL A 135 -7.19 -0.86 -8.42
C VAL A 135 -6.50 -0.49 -9.72
N THR A 136 -6.72 0.74 -10.22
CA THR A 136 -5.97 1.28 -11.35
C THR A 136 -5.26 2.57 -10.98
N TYR A 137 -4.02 2.72 -11.46
CA TYR A 137 -3.19 3.90 -11.25
C TYR A 137 -2.07 3.92 -12.29
N GLU A 138 -1.84 5.07 -12.94
CA GLU A 138 -0.81 5.24 -13.98
C GLU A 138 -0.85 4.16 -15.09
N GLY A 139 -2.05 3.79 -15.54
CA GLY A 139 -2.24 2.75 -16.56
C GLY A 139 -1.92 1.32 -16.08
N LYS A 140 -1.61 1.13 -14.79
CA LYS A 140 -1.41 -0.17 -14.16
C LYS A 140 -2.69 -0.62 -13.49
N THR A 141 -2.91 -1.93 -13.49
CA THR A 141 -4.09 -2.55 -12.89
C THR A 141 -3.68 -3.66 -11.95
N TRP A 142 -4.20 -3.66 -10.74
CA TRP A 142 -4.15 -4.79 -9.80
C TRP A 142 -5.55 -5.32 -9.62
N SER A 143 -5.73 -6.63 -9.65
CA SER A 143 -7.06 -7.22 -9.59
C SER A 143 -7.00 -8.60 -8.94
N ARG A 144 -7.60 -8.75 -7.76
CA ARG A 144 -7.72 -10.03 -7.07
C ARG A 144 -9.09 -10.21 -6.45
N SER A 145 -9.53 -11.46 -6.33
CA SER A 145 -10.62 -11.77 -5.41
C SER A 145 -10.13 -11.55 -3.98
N ILE A 146 -10.87 -10.78 -3.20
CA ILE A 146 -10.61 -10.53 -1.77
C ILE A 146 -11.53 -11.34 -0.87
N ALA A 147 -12.23 -12.34 -1.43
CA ALA A 147 -13.14 -13.21 -0.69
C ALA A 147 -12.47 -13.88 0.52
N ASP A 148 -11.17 -14.19 0.40
CA ASP A 148 -10.34 -14.82 1.42
C ASP A 148 -9.96 -13.86 2.58
N TRP A 149 -10.19 -12.55 2.43
CA TRP A 149 -9.90 -11.54 3.46
C TRP A 149 -11.16 -10.99 4.12
N ILE A 150 -12.31 -11.16 3.49
CA ILE A 150 -13.60 -10.69 4.00
C ILE A 150 -14.07 -11.66 5.09
N THR A 151 -13.99 -11.23 6.35
CA THR A 151 -14.47 -12.00 7.50
C THR A 151 -15.89 -11.62 7.94
N GLN A 152 -16.40 -10.47 7.48
CA GLN A 152 -17.74 -9.95 7.75
C GLN A 152 -18.29 -9.23 6.51
N ASP A 153 -19.61 -9.13 6.39
CA ASP A 153 -20.26 -8.49 5.23
C ASP A 153 -20.14 -6.96 5.25
N GLU A 154 -20.04 -6.37 6.44
CA GLU A 154 -19.89 -4.93 6.66
C GLU A 154 -18.43 -4.59 6.97
N LEU A 155 -17.91 -3.58 6.27
CA LEU A 155 -16.52 -3.14 6.41
C LEU A 155 -16.47 -1.62 6.58
N SER A 156 -15.60 -1.21 7.49
CA SER A 156 -15.13 0.16 7.64
C SER A 156 -14.07 0.46 6.58
N PHE A 157 -14.08 1.70 6.08
CA PHE A 157 -13.20 2.17 5.01
C PHE A 157 -12.45 3.42 5.44
N ALA A 158 -11.13 3.45 5.20
CA ALA A 158 -10.30 4.63 5.45
C ALA A 158 -9.25 4.82 4.34
N ILE A 159 -8.89 6.08 4.12
CA ILE A 159 -7.69 6.47 3.36
C ILE A 159 -6.84 7.31 4.30
N SER A 160 -5.55 6.97 4.43
CA SER A 160 -4.64 7.69 5.32
C SER A 160 -3.20 7.72 4.78
N ALA A 161 -2.42 8.67 5.29
CA ALA A 161 -1.02 8.89 4.92
C ALA A 161 -0.24 9.42 6.13
N SER A 162 1.08 9.21 6.14
CA SER A 162 2.01 9.73 7.15
C SER A 162 3.35 10.14 6.53
N THR A 163 4.19 10.78 7.34
CA THR A 163 5.55 11.25 7.01
C THR A 163 6.49 11.04 8.18
#